data_AF-A0A0G0NGH2-F1
#
_entry.id   AF-A0A0G0NGH2-F1
#
_cell.length_a   1.000
_cell.length_b   1.000
_cell.length_c   1.000
_cell.angle_alpha   90.00
_cell.angle_beta   90.00
_cell.angle_gamma   90.00
#
_symmetry.space_group_name_H-M   'P 1'
#
loop_
_entity.id
_entity.type
_entity.pdbx_description
1 polymer ?
#
loop_
_entity_poly.entity_id
_entity_poly.type
_entity_poly.pdbx_seq_one_letter_code
_entity_poly.pdbx_strand_id
1 'polypeptide(L)' 'MGLWEKLKNVLGGGDTVAFLKKEDLLSKFSFVSTGGGAMLEFLTGEKLPGIEALK' A
#
# COMPACT_ATOMS: atom_id res chain seq x y z
N MET A 1 18.51 -7.04 -21.00
CA MET A 1 18.19 -6.39 -19.72
C MET A 1 16.76 -5.91 -19.82
N GLY A 2 15.80 -6.59 -19.19
CA GLY A 2 14.37 -6.33 -19.41
C GLY A 2 13.89 -5.09 -18.66
N LEU A 3 13.11 -4.24 -19.33
CA LEU A 3 12.51 -2.97 -18.86
C LEU A 3 11.59 -3.07 -17.62
N TRP A 4 11.51 -4.22 -16.96
CA TRP A 4 10.56 -4.55 -15.89
C TRP A 4 11.20 -4.66 -14.51
N GLU A 5 12.51 -4.41 -14.39
CA GLU A 5 13.18 -4.41 -13.09
C GLU A 5 12.70 -3.22 -12.24
N LYS A 6 11.67 -3.52 -11.43
CA LYS A 6 11.26 -2.87 -10.18
C LYS A 6 10.44 -1.59 -10.33
N LEU A 7 9.29 -1.68 -11.01
CA LEU A 7 8.17 -0.78 -10.71
C LEU A 7 7.77 -0.99 -9.24
N LYS A 8 8.13 -0.02 -8.38
CA LYS A 8 7.66 0.02 -6.98
C LYS A 8 6.20 0.49 -6.96
N ASN A 9 5.30 -0.45 -7.21
CA ASN A 9 3.86 -0.24 -7.13
C ASN A 9 3.36 -0.49 -5.70
N VAL A 10 2.56 0.44 -5.20
CA VAL A 10 1.95 0.36 -3.86
C VAL A 10 0.44 0.32 -4.03
N LEU A 11 -0.23 -0.51 -3.24
CA LEU A 11 -1.69 -0.57 -3.19
C LEU A 11 -2.16 -0.43 -1.75
N GLY A 12 -3.36 0.11 -1.55
CA GLY A 12 -3.90 0.32 -0.21
C GLY A 12 -5.42 0.22 -0.16
N GLY A 13 -5.93 -0.16 1.02
CA GLY A 13 -7.36 -0.14 1.34
C GLY A 13 -8.00 -1.52 1.41
N GLY A 14 -8.85 -1.74 2.41
CA GLY A 14 -9.45 -3.05 2.72
C GLY A 14 -10.19 -3.66 1.53
N ASP A 15 -11.05 -2.88 0.85
CA ASP A 15 -11.83 -3.36 -0.29
C ASP A 15 -10.94 -3.73 -1.49
N THR A 16 -9.97 -2.87 -1.81
CA THR A 16 -8.99 -3.11 -2.87
C THR A 16 -8.19 -4.38 -2.60
N VAL A 17 -7.71 -4.56 -1.37
CA VAL A 17 -6.97 -5.76 -0.94
C VAL A 17 -7.86 -7.00 -1.04
N ALA A 18 -9.12 -6.92 -0.60
CA ALA A 18 -10.06 -8.03 -0.65
C ALA A 18 -10.39 -8.45 -2.08
N PHE A 19 -10.57 -7.50 -3.00
CA PHE A 19 -10.78 -7.76 -4.42
C PHE A 19 -9.56 -8.45 -5.03
N LEU A 20 -8.37 -7.87 -4.91
CA LEU A 20 -7.16 -8.44 -5.49
C LEU A 20 -6.78 -9.81 -4.91
N LYS A 21 -7.15 -10.08 -3.66
CA LYS A 21 -6.99 -11.40 -3.05
C LYS A 21 -7.89 -12.45 -3.70
N LYS A 22 -9.13 -12.10 -4.04
CA LYS A 22 -10.07 -13.00 -4.74
C LYS A 22 -9.60 -13.32 -6.15
N GLU A 23 -8.96 -12.36 -6.81
CA GLU A 23 -8.44 -12.49 -8.16
C GLU A 23 -7.01 -13.08 -8.24
N ASP A 24 -6.40 -13.44 -7.10
CA ASP A 24 -5.00 -13.92 -7.01
C ASP A 24 -3.97 -12.95 -7.63
N LEU A 25 -4.23 -11.64 -7.49
CA LEU A 25 -3.42 -10.57 -8.08
C LEU A 25 -2.52 -9.85 -7.07
N LEU A 26 -2.63 -10.14 -5.77
CA LEU A 26 -1.87 -9.45 -4.72
C LEU A 26 -0.35 -9.54 -4.92
N SER A 27 0.14 -10.67 -5.42
CA SER A 27 1.58 -10.92 -5.67
C SER A 27 2.19 -10.02 -6.77
N LYS A 28 1.36 -9.31 -7.54
CA LYS A 28 1.81 -8.37 -8.59
C LYS A 28 2.24 -7.00 -8.05
N PHE A 29 2.08 -6.76 -6.75
CA PHE A 29 2.37 -5.48 -6.11
C PHE A 29 3.54 -5.57 -5.14
N SER A 30 4.34 -4.50 -5.08
CA SER A 30 5.55 -4.42 -4.27
C SER A 30 5.25 -4.17 -2.80
N PHE A 31 4.15 -3.49 -2.51
CA PHE A 31 3.69 -3.23 -1.16
C PHE A 31 2.16 -3.14 -1.09
N VAL A 32 1.60 -3.73 -0.04
CA VAL A 32 0.16 -3.79 0.20
C VAL A 32 -0.14 -3.23 1.58
N SER A 33 -0.86 -2.10 1.63
CA SER A 33 -1.36 -1.49 2.86
C SER A 33 -2.81 -1.91 3.12
N THR A 34 -3.11 -2.27 4.36
CA THR A 34 -4.50 -2.46 4.82
C THR A 34 -5.14 -1.15 5.27
N GLY A 35 -4.34 -0.14 5.63
CA GLY A 35 -4.81 1.16 6.08
C GLY A 35 -5.02 2.11 4.91
N GLY A 36 -6.13 2.01 4.19
CA GLY A 36 -6.42 2.83 3.00
C GLY A 36 -6.29 4.34 3.24
N GLY A 37 -7.11 4.89 4.14
CA GLY A 37 -7.06 6.32 4.49
C GLY A 37 -5.72 6.74 5.12
N ALA A 38 -5.26 5.97 6.12
CA ALA A 38 -3.99 6.24 6.79
C ALA A 38 -2.78 6.20 5.83
N MET A 39 -2.80 5.34 4.80
CA MET A 39 -1.78 5.32 3.75
C MET A 39 -1.82 6.58 2.91
N LEU A 40 -3.01 7.08 2.56
CA LEU A 40 -3.13 8.33 1.81
C LEU A 40 -2.63 9.51 2.64
N GLU A 41 -3.03 9.63 3.90
CA GLU A 41 -2.53 10.64 4.85
C GLU A 41 -1.00 10.57 5.01
N PHE A 42 -0.44 9.37 5.11
CA PHE A 42 1.01 9.17 5.15
C PHE A 42 1.69 9.66 3.86
N LEU A 43 1.10 9.39 2.69
CA LEU A 43 1.64 9.79 1.40
C LEU A 43 1.50 11.31 1.14
N THR A 44 0.51 11.98 1.73
CA THR A 44 0.39 13.44 1.68
C THR A 44 1.34 14.16 2.64
N GLY A 45 2.06 13.42 3.48
CA GLY A 45 3.04 13.95 4.43
C GLY A 45 2.43 14.38 5.77
N GLU A 46 1.20 13.98 6.06
CA GLU A 46 0.59 14.24 7.36
C GLU A 46 1.23 13.38 8.46
N LYS A 47 1.26 13.92 9.67
CA LYS A 47 1.73 13.18 10.84
C LYS A 47 0.62 12.26 11.32
N LEU A 48 0.86 10.95 11.22
CA LEU A 48 -0.05 9.96 11.77
C LEU A 48 0.10 9.88 13.30
N PRO A 49 -0.96 10.14 14.10
CA PRO A 49 -0.87 10.14 15.56
C PRO A 49 -0.34 8.82 16.13
N GLY A 50 -0.73 7.69 15.53
CA GLY A 50 -0.24 6.37 15.93
C GLY A 50 1.24 6.13 15.68
N ILE A 51 1.84 6.79 14.68
CA ILE A 51 3.30 6.73 14.43
C ILE A 51 4.03 7.69 15.38
N GLU A 52 3.50 8.90 15.59
CA GLU A 52 4.12 9.86 16.51
C GLU A 52 4.18 9.35 17.95
N ALA A 53 3.20 8.55 18.38
CA ALA A 53 3.18 7.93 19.71
C ALA A 53 4.27 6.86 19.93
N LEU A 54 4.96 6.41 18.87
CA LEU A 54 6.03 5.40 18.94
C LEU A 54 7.44 6.01 19.00
N LYS A 55 7.58 7.34 18.85
CA LYS A 55 8.84 8.06 19.04
C LYS A 55 9.18 8.19 20.52
#